data_AF-A0A5J5DLH8-F1
#
_entry.id   AF-A0A5J5DLH8-F1
#
_cell.length_a   1.000
_cell.length_b   1.000
_cell.length_c   1.000
_cell.angle_alpha   90.00
_cell.angle_beta   90.00
_cell.angle_gamma   90.00
#
_symmetry.space_group_name_H-M   'P 1'
#
loop_
_entity.id
_entity.type
_entity.pdbx_description
1 polymer ?
#
loop_
_entity_poly.entity_id
_entity_poly.type
_entity_poly.pdbx_seq_one_letter_code
_entity_poly.pdbx_strand_id
1 'polypeptide(L)'
;MRETFQHRQKLVNDPGRSVDILSSFPRFLDTEGLVDQDFPLLFDDDTSSRLLQIWDLSFEPNVMEEAKRLTSTPELRRLVQSAESPPGSDLDDATKHLRNQPGQQPYLLAVGRQKSKIDRFYITMDKRLIPCKANRSLGAFDELFKAHFVFNLSYDVALVNFYTFLQTTVYNIDVGKMKESPRVKDLRARLLNQPVALSP
;
A
#
# COMPACT_ATOMS: atom_id res chain seq x y z
N MET A 1 -13.11 2.97 19.52
CA MET A 1 -11.73 2.43 19.43
C MET A 1 -10.64 3.51 19.52
N ARG A 2 -10.95 4.78 19.26
CA ARG A 2 -9.98 5.88 19.35
C ARG A 2 -9.42 6.12 20.77
N GLU A 3 -10.25 5.99 21.81
CA GLU A 3 -9.82 6.20 23.21
C GLU A 3 -8.74 5.21 23.68
N THR A 4 -8.72 3.99 23.12
CA THR A 4 -7.72 2.97 23.46
C THR A 4 -6.44 3.06 22.64
N PHE A 5 -6.34 4.03 21.72
CA PHE A 5 -5.21 4.18 20.79
C PHE A 5 -3.85 4.24 21.49
N GLN A 6 -3.72 5.10 22.51
CA GLN A 6 -2.45 5.26 23.23
C GLN A 6 -2.02 3.98 23.95
N HIS A 7 -2.98 3.22 24.49
CA HIS A 7 -2.68 1.93 25.11
C HIS A 7 -2.24 0.90 24.07
N ARG A 8 -2.91 0.86 22.91
CA ARG A 8 -2.57 -0.02 21.78
C ARG A 8 -1.17 0.27 21.24
N GLN A 9 -0.83 1.54 21.02
CA GLN A 9 0.50 1.94 20.55
C GLN A 9 1.61 1.56 21.53
N LYS A 10 1.38 1.67 22.84
CA LYS A 10 2.36 1.19 23.83
C LYS A 10 2.59 -0.32 23.76
N LEU A 11 1.55 -1.11 23.50
CA LEU A 11 1.67 -2.56 23.36
C LEU A 11 2.37 -2.98 22.06
N VAL A 12 2.01 -2.34 20.95
CA VAL A 12 2.57 -2.60 19.61
C VAL A 12 4.07 -2.31 19.56
N ASN A 13 4.54 -1.34 20.36
CA ASN A 13 5.94 -0.93 20.39
C ASN A 13 6.73 -1.56 21.56
N ASP A 14 6.14 -2.48 22.33
CA ASP A 14 6.82 -3.15 23.46
C ASP A 14 7.53 -4.43 22.98
N PRO A 15 8.88 -4.45 22.86
CA PRO A 15 9.63 -5.61 22.41
C PRO A 15 9.57 -6.80 23.39
N GLY A 16 9.14 -6.59 24.64
CA GLY A 16 8.95 -7.64 25.65
C GLY A 16 7.56 -8.28 25.64
N ARG A 17 6.63 -7.73 24.86
CA ARG A 17 5.26 -8.25 24.69
C ARG A 17 5.06 -8.65 23.23
N SER A 18 5.54 -9.83 22.86
CA SER A 18 5.08 -10.51 21.64
C SER A 18 3.65 -11.03 21.87
N VAL A 19 2.70 -10.11 21.96
CA VAL A 19 1.28 -10.42 22.03
C VAL A 19 0.71 -10.31 20.62
N ASP A 20 -0.09 -11.30 20.22
CA ASP A 20 -0.95 -11.19 19.05
C ASP A 20 -1.88 -9.98 19.29
N ILE A 21 -1.57 -8.86 18.63
CA ILE A 21 -2.29 -7.60 18.80
C ILE A 21 -3.77 -7.75 18.45
N LEU A 22 -4.08 -8.63 17.50
CA LEU A 22 -5.44 -8.93 17.08
C LEU A 22 -6.19 -9.81 18.08
N SER A 23 -5.48 -10.58 18.92
CA SER A 23 -6.09 -11.23 20.09
C SER A 23 -6.46 -10.23 21.18
N SER A 24 -5.62 -9.23 21.42
CA SER A 24 -5.87 -8.20 22.44
C SER A 24 -6.93 -7.17 21.99
N PHE A 25 -7.00 -6.90 20.69
CA PHE A 25 -7.92 -5.92 20.10
C PHE A 25 -8.74 -6.56 18.96
N PRO A 26 -9.67 -7.48 19.29
CA PRO A 26 -10.42 -8.23 18.28
C PRO A 26 -11.33 -7.37 17.41
N ARG A 27 -11.58 -6.10 17.79
CA ARG A 27 -12.37 -5.17 16.98
C ARG A 27 -11.75 -4.88 15.60
N PHE A 28 -10.44 -5.05 15.44
CA PHE A 28 -9.80 -5.01 14.11
C PHE A 28 -10.25 -6.14 13.19
N LEU A 29 -10.88 -7.20 13.71
CA LEU A 29 -11.33 -8.34 12.92
C LEU A 29 -12.79 -8.22 12.48
N ASP A 30 -13.59 -7.38 13.16
CA ASP A 30 -15.05 -7.26 12.94
C ASP A 30 -15.50 -5.84 12.55
N THR A 31 -14.62 -4.85 12.61
CA THR A 31 -14.95 -3.43 12.35
C THR A 31 -14.05 -2.89 11.24
N GLU A 32 -14.66 -2.56 10.10
CA GLU A 32 -13.98 -1.92 8.96
C GLU A 32 -13.49 -0.50 9.33
N GLY A 33 -12.36 -0.08 8.74
CA GLY A 33 -11.87 1.30 8.81
C GLY A 33 -11.14 1.68 10.09
N LEU A 34 -10.83 0.73 10.98
CA LEU A 34 -10.05 1.03 12.19
C LEU A 34 -8.59 1.38 11.91
N VAL A 35 -7.99 0.82 10.85
CA VAL A 35 -6.65 1.19 10.40
C VAL A 35 -6.63 2.66 9.95
N ASP A 36 -7.59 3.04 9.12
CA ASP A 36 -7.77 4.43 8.67
C ASP A 36 -8.13 5.41 9.80
N GLN A 37 -8.82 4.95 10.84
CA GLN A 37 -9.12 5.77 12.02
C GLN A 37 -7.84 6.09 12.82
N ASP A 38 -6.90 5.16 12.88
CA ASP A 38 -5.73 5.27 13.74
C ASP A 38 -4.53 5.90 13.06
N PHE A 39 -4.37 5.71 11.76
CA PHE A 39 -3.23 6.25 11.02
C PHE A 39 -3.10 7.80 11.10
N PRO A 40 -4.17 8.61 11.02
CA PRO A 40 -4.08 10.06 11.23
C PRO A 40 -3.66 10.45 12.66
N LEU A 41 -3.86 9.57 13.64
CA LEU A 41 -3.38 9.81 15.01
C LEU A 41 -1.86 9.62 15.13
N LEU A 42 -1.22 8.97 14.14
CA LEU A 42 0.23 8.81 14.04
C LEU A 42 0.86 9.92 13.19
N PHE A 43 0.23 10.31 12.07
CA PHE A 43 0.86 11.14 11.05
C PHE A 43 0.02 12.32 10.54
N ASP A 44 -1.13 12.64 11.15
CA ASP A 44 -2.11 13.66 10.71
C ASP A 44 -2.94 13.33 9.44
N ASP A 45 -4.00 14.11 9.21
CA ASP A 45 -4.96 13.90 8.12
C ASP A 45 -4.38 14.22 6.73
N ASP A 46 -3.42 15.14 6.64
CA ASP A 46 -2.77 15.53 5.37
C ASP A 46 -1.93 14.35 4.86
N THR A 47 -1.08 13.81 5.72
CA THR A 47 -0.29 12.61 5.41
C THR A 47 -1.20 11.42 5.09
N SER A 48 -2.29 11.25 5.85
CA SER A 48 -3.20 10.10 5.73
C SER A 48 -3.98 10.03 4.42
N SER A 49 -4.20 11.17 3.77
CA SER A 49 -5.00 11.27 2.55
C SER A 49 -4.15 11.36 1.28
N ARG A 50 -2.82 11.50 1.44
CA ARG A 50 -1.89 11.89 0.37
C ARG A 50 -1.90 10.95 -0.83
N LEU A 51 -1.82 9.63 -0.62
CA LEU A 51 -1.84 8.66 -1.73
C LEU A 51 -3.08 8.84 -2.60
N LEU A 52 -4.26 8.88 -1.99
CA LEU A 52 -5.53 8.99 -2.71
C LEU A 52 -5.72 10.36 -3.36
N GLN A 53 -5.17 11.43 -2.78
CA GLN A 53 -5.23 12.77 -3.35
C GLN A 53 -4.33 12.90 -4.59
N ILE A 54 -3.11 12.36 -4.54
CA ILE A 54 -2.12 12.59 -5.61
C ILE A 54 -2.18 11.54 -6.72
N TRP A 55 -2.84 10.39 -6.47
CA TRP A 55 -2.80 9.25 -7.40
C TRP A 55 -3.20 9.63 -8.82
N ASP A 56 -4.45 10.07 -9.01
CA ASP A 56 -4.97 10.41 -10.35
C ASP A 56 -4.42 11.76 -10.87
N LEU A 57 -3.99 12.65 -9.97
CA LEU A 57 -3.59 14.02 -10.34
C LEU A 57 -2.20 14.09 -10.96
N SER A 58 -1.24 13.33 -10.42
CA SER A 58 0.16 13.42 -10.84
C SER A 58 0.92 12.12 -10.70
N PHE A 59 0.57 11.27 -9.74
CA PHE A 59 1.41 10.12 -9.46
C PHE A 59 1.26 9.00 -10.50
N GLU A 60 0.04 8.56 -10.80
CA GLU A 60 -0.25 7.57 -11.83
C GLU A 60 0.28 7.98 -13.21
N PRO A 61 -0.02 9.18 -13.75
CA PRO A 61 0.50 9.57 -15.06
C PRO A 61 2.03 9.64 -15.11
N ASN A 62 2.70 10.17 -14.07
CA ASN A 62 4.16 10.25 -14.04
C ASN A 62 4.80 8.86 -13.98
N VAL A 63 4.21 7.93 -13.22
CA VAL A 63 4.66 6.53 -13.16
C VAL A 63 4.49 5.86 -14.53
N MET A 64 3.39 6.14 -15.25
CA MET A 64 3.18 5.61 -16.60
C MET A 64 4.12 6.19 -17.64
N GLU A 65 4.39 7.49 -17.59
CA GLU A 65 5.39 8.10 -18.46
C GLU A 65 6.78 7.51 -18.20
N GLU A 66 7.16 7.39 -16.92
CA GLU A 66 8.47 6.86 -16.54
C GLU A 66 8.60 5.37 -16.91
N ALA A 67 7.55 4.57 -16.69
CA ALA A 67 7.52 3.16 -17.10
C ALA A 67 7.75 2.99 -18.62
N LYS A 68 7.19 3.87 -19.44
CA LYS A 68 7.36 3.84 -20.90
C LYS A 68 8.78 4.20 -21.36
N ARG A 69 9.54 4.93 -20.53
CA ARG A 69 10.95 5.30 -20.81
C ARG A 69 11.95 4.22 -20.44
N LEU A 70 11.57 3.28 -19.57
CA LEU A 70 12.43 2.18 -19.17
C LEU A 70 12.65 1.16 -20.31
N THR A 71 13.73 0.40 -20.22
CA THR A 71 13.97 -0.71 -21.14
C THR A 71 12.80 -1.69 -21.11
N SER A 72 12.15 -1.88 -22.26
CA SER A 72 10.96 -2.72 -22.37
C SER A 72 11.28 -4.19 -22.12
N THR A 73 10.89 -4.71 -20.96
CA THR A 73 10.85 -6.15 -20.66
C THR A 73 9.45 -6.71 -20.96
N PRO A 74 9.29 -8.03 -21.17
CA PRO A 74 7.98 -8.65 -21.34
C PRO A 74 7.03 -8.36 -20.16
N GLU A 75 7.55 -8.36 -18.93
CA GLU A 75 6.79 -8.11 -17.71
C GLU A 75 6.33 -6.66 -17.64
N LEU A 76 7.24 -5.71 -17.87
CA LEU A 76 6.92 -4.27 -17.89
C LEU A 76 5.89 -3.95 -18.97
N ARG A 77 6.04 -4.53 -20.17
CA ARG A 77 5.08 -4.34 -21.27
C ARG A 77 3.69 -4.82 -20.90
N ARG A 78 3.57 -5.98 -20.25
CA ARG A 78 2.28 -6.51 -19.76
C ARG A 78 1.67 -5.60 -18.70
N LEU A 79 2.48 -5.07 -17.78
CA LEU A 79 2.01 -4.15 -16.74
C LEU A 79 1.48 -2.84 -17.34
N VAL A 80 2.21 -2.22 -18.28
CA VAL A 80 1.77 -1.00 -18.97
C VAL A 80 0.48 -1.25 -19.76
N GLN A 81 0.42 -2.34 -20.53
CA GLN A 81 -0.79 -2.72 -21.28
C GLN A 81 -2.00 -2.93 -20.35
N SER A 82 -1.78 -3.57 -19.20
CA SER A 82 -2.82 -3.78 -18.20
C SER A 82 -3.31 -2.48 -17.57
N ALA A 83 -2.43 -1.51 -17.36
CA ALA A 83 -2.79 -0.21 -16.79
C ALA A 83 -3.61 0.64 -17.77
N GLU A 84 -3.31 0.55 -19.07
CA GLU A 84 -4.03 1.29 -20.12
C GLU A 84 -5.36 0.63 -20.53
N SER A 85 -5.57 -0.64 -20.16
CA SER A 85 -6.77 -1.37 -20.54
C SER A 85 -7.97 -0.98 -19.68
N PRO A 86 -9.20 -0.93 -20.25
CA PRO A 86 -10.40 -0.64 -19.48
C PRO A 86 -10.63 -1.64 -18.33
N PRO A 87 -11.29 -1.23 -17.23
CA PRO A 87 -11.65 -2.12 -16.14
C PRO A 87 -12.50 -3.29 -16.65
N GLY A 88 -12.02 -4.52 -16.44
CA GLY A 88 -12.73 -5.74 -16.85
C GLY A 88 -12.12 -6.52 -18.02
N SER A 89 -11.00 -6.06 -18.59
CA SER A 89 -10.16 -6.89 -19.46
C SER A 89 -9.49 -8.01 -18.64
N ASP A 90 -9.55 -9.25 -19.15
CA ASP A 90 -9.15 -10.44 -18.39
C ASP A 90 -7.68 -10.40 -17.92
N LEU A 91 -7.48 -10.18 -16.62
CA LEU A 91 -6.19 -10.16 -15.91
C LEU A 91 -5.55 -11.55 -15.75
N ASP A 92 -5.91 -12.49 -16.61
CA ASP A 92 -5.70 -13.92 -16.35
C ASP A 92 -4.25 -14.38 -16.51
N ASP A 93 -3.41 -13.62 -17.22
CA ASP A 93 -2.01 -14.01 -17.48
C ASP A 93 -0.98 -13.38 -16.53
N ALA A 94 -1.24 -12.21 -15.94
CA ALA A 94 -0.27 -11.57 -15.03
C ALA A 94 -0.15 -12.27 -13.67
N THR A 95 -1.18 -13.00 -13.25
CA THR A 95 -1.31 -13.55 -11.89
C THR A 95 -0.82 -14.99 -11.72
N LYS A 96 -0.51 -15.70 -12.82
CA LYS A 96 -0.11 -17.12 -12.78
C LYS A 96 1.23 -17.36 -12.04
N HIS A 97 2.10 -16.36 -11.97
CA HIS A 97 3.43 -16.46 -11.34
C HIS A 97 3.43 -16.18 -9.82
N LEU A 98 2.33 -15.68 -9.25
CA LEU A 98 2.27 -15.25 -7.85
C LEU A 98 1.74 -16.33 -6.88
N ARG A 99 1.38 -17.51 -7.38
CA ARG A 99 0.58 -18.49 -6.61
C ARG A 99 1.37 -19.35 -5.61
N ASN A 100 2.71 -19.32 -5.64
CA ASN A 100 3.54 -20.32 -4.95
C ASN A 100 4.63 -19.73 -4.02
N GLN A 101 4.57 -18.46 -3.67
CA GLN A 101 5.45 -17.91 -2.63
C GLN A 101 4.70 -17.93 -1.29
N PRO A 102 5.28 -18.47 -0.20
CA PRO A 102 4.81 -18.13 1.14
C PRO A 102 5.09 -16.64 1.35
N GLY A 103 4.16 -15.79 0.92
CA GLY A 103 4.25 -14.34 1.11
C GLY A 103 4.32 -14.06 2.60
N GLN A 104 5.35 -13.33 3.02
CA GLN A 104 5.43 -12.86 4.39
C GLN A 104 4.25 -11.92 4.63
N GLN A 105 3.46 -12.19 5.67
CA GLN A 105 2.37 -11.30 6.06
C GLN A 105 2.95 -9.93 6.46
N PRO A 106 2.26 -8.81 6.20
CA PRO A 106 0.88 -8.73 5.71
C PRO A 106 0.73 -8.66 4.17
N TYR A 107 -0.41 -9.12 3.63
CA TYR A 107 -0.77 -8.97 2.21
C TYR A 107 -2.28 -8.77 2.00
N LEU A 108 -2.67 -8.24 0.83
CA LEU A 108 -4.08 -8.07 0.46
C LEU A 108 -4.70 -9.34 -0.10
N LEU A 109 -5.87 -9.70 0.42
CA LEU A 109 -6.76 -10.72 -0.09
C LEU A 109 -7.98 -10.05 -0.72
N ALA A 110 -8.11 -10.16 -2.03
CA ALA A 110 -9.30 -9.75 -2.78
C ALA A 110 -10.28 -10.92 -2.89
N VAL A 111 -11.53 -10.71 -2.47
CA VAL A 111 -12.59 -11.72 -2.52
C VAL A 111 -13.70 -11.23 -3.45
N GLY A 112 -14.08 -12.05 -4.41
CA GLY A 112 -15.16 -11.77 -5.34
C GLY A 112 -15.52 -12.98 -6.18
N ARG A 113 -16.66 -12.91 -6.86
CA ARG A 113 -17.14 -13.99 -7.74
C ARG A 113 -16.27 -14.17 -8.98
N GLN A 114 -15.66 -13.09 -9.46
CA GLN A 114 -14.82 -13.05 -10.66
C GLN A 114 -13.66 -12.07 -10.42
N LYS A 115 -12.53 -12.25 -11.11
CA LYS A 115 -11.38 -11.32 -11.00
C LYS A 115 -11.74 -9.88 -11.39
N SER A 116 -12.65 -9.73 -12.35
CA SER A 116 -13.21 -8.44 -12.79
C SER A 116 -14.26 -7.86 -11.83
N LYS A 117 -14.74 -8.66 -10.87
CA LYS A 117 -15.80 -8.29 -9.93
C LYS A 117 -15.42 -8.70 -8.51
N ILE A 118 -14.55 -7.88 -7.91
CA ILE A 118 -14.17 -7.99 -6.51
C ILE A 118 -15.27 -7.38 -5.64
N ASP A 119 -15.69 -8.13 -4.61
CA ASP A 119 -16.73 -7.72 -3.68
C ASP A 119 -16.12 -7.05 -2.43
N ARG A 120 -14.98 -7.58 -1.92
CA ARG A 120 -14.32 -7.12 -0.70
C ARG A 120 -12.80 -7.30 -0.72
N PHE A 121 -12.11 -6.52 0.10
CA PHE A 121 -10.68 -6.66 0.38
C PHE A 121 -10.44 -6.90 1.87
N TYR A 122 -9.40 -7.68 2.16
CA TYR A 122 -8.92 -7.94 3.51
C TYR A 122 -7.41 -7.82 3.57
N ILE A 123 -6.88 -7.31 4.69
CA ILE A 123 -5.46 -7.41 5.02
C ILE A 123 -5.28 -8.71 5.81
N THR A 124 -4.44 -9.60 5.31
CA THR A 124 -4.08 -10.84 6.02
C THR A 124 -2.90 -10.56 6.93
N MET A 125 -3.08 -10.68 8.25
CA MET A 125 -2.05 -10.45 9.27
C MET A 125 -2.25 -11.45 10.43
N ASP A 126 -1.16 -12.07 10.91
CA ASP A 126 -1.17 -13.14 11.91
C ASP A 126 -2.17 -14.28 11.63
N LYS A 127 -2.30 -14.65 10.34
CA LYS A 127 -3.28 -15.63 9.82
C LYS A 127 -4.75 -15.23 10.07
N ARG A 128 -5.01 -13.97 10.40
CA ARG A 128 -6.34 -13.38 10.55
C ARG A 128 -6.60 -12.40 9.41
N LEU A 129 -7.88 -12.08 9.22
CA LEU A 129 -8.35 -11.16 8.19
C LEU A 129 -8.86 -9.89 8.85
N ILE A 130 -8.24 -8.76 8.51
CA ILE A 130 -8.71 -7.42 8.88
C ILE A 130 -9.51 -6.90 7.69
N PRO A 131 -10.80 -6.59 7.84
CA PRO A 131 -11.62 -6.14 6.73
C PRO A 131 -11.26 -4.69 6.34
N CYS A 132 -10.99 -4.47 5.06
CA CYS A 132 -10.78 -3.13 4.52
C CYS A 132 -12.11 -2.39 4.42
N LYS A 133 -12.09 -1.07 4.63
CA LYS A 133 -13.24 -0.20 4.36
C LYS A 133 -13.37 0.09 2.85
N ALA A 134 -12.25 0.17 2.15
CA ALA A 134 -12.20 0.44 0.72
C ALA A 134 -12.77 -0.72 -0.11
N ASN A 135 -13.51 -0.34 -1.16
CA ASN A 135 -14.08 -1.27 -2.14
C ASN A 135 -13.33 -1.26 -3.49
N ARG A 136 -12.21 -0.54 -3.58
CA ARG A 136 -11.32 -0.46 -4.75
C ARG A 136 -9.90 -0.86 -4.34
N SER A 137 -9.14 -1.38 -5.31
CA SER A 137 -7.77 -1.86 -5.09
C SER A 137 -6.84 -0.79 -4.54
N LEU A 138 -6.91 0.45 -5.04
CA LEU A 138 -6.06 1.54 -4.57
C LEU A 138 -6.32 1.88 -3.09
N GLY A 139 -7.58 2.00 -2.69
CA GLY A 139 -7.94 2.24 -1.29
C GLY A 139 -7.58 1.07 -0.38
N ALA A 140 -7.75 -0.17 -0.84
CA ALA A 140 -7.32 -1.34 -0.06
C ALA A 140 -5.79 -1.37 0.10
N PHE A 141 -5.04 -0.96 -0.93
CA PHE A 141 -3.59 -0.83 -0.87
C PHE A 141 -3.14 0.29 0.08
N ASP A 142 -3.84 1.43 0.07
CA ASP A 142 -3.67 2.52 1.04
C ASP A 142 -3.83 2.00 2.48
N GLU A 143 -4.89 1.24 2.77
CA GLU A 143 -5.10 0.62 4.08
C GLU A 143 -3.99 -0.40 4.44
N LEU A 144 -3.53 -1.22 3.48
CA LEU A 144 -2.41 -2.15 3.71
C LEU A 144 -1.12 -1.39 4.06
N PHE A 145 -0.82 -0.30 3.34
CA PHE A 145 0.33 0.53 3.64
C PHE A 145 0.24 1.08 5.07
N LYS A 146 -0.90 1.67 5.45
CA LYS A 146 -1.15 2.23 6.78
C LYS A 146 -1.04 1.20 7.91
N ALA A 147 -1.47 -0.04 7.66
CA ALA A 147 -1.38 -1.13 8.63
C ALA A 147 0.06 -1.40 9.10
N HIS A 148 1.07 -1.15 8.25
CA HIS A 148 2.47 -1.29 8.66
C HIS A 148 2.83 -0.39 9.84
N PHE A 149 2.29 0.83 9.89
CA PHE A 149 2.55 1.75 10.98
C PHE A 149 1.62 1.52 12.17
N VAL A 150 0.34 1.26 11.91
CA VAL A 150 -0.66 1.01 12.98
C VAL A 150 -0.28 -0.19 13.83
N PHE A 151 0.29 -1.24 13.21
CA PHE A 151 0.70 -2.47 13.89
C PHE A 151 2.22 -2.64 14.01
N ASN A 152 3.02 -1.62 13.66
CA ASN A 152 4.50 -1.66 13.71
C ASN A 152 5.11 -2.90 13.02
N LEU A 153 4.66 -3.14 11.79
CA LEU A 153 5.09 -4.27 10.97
C LEU A 153 6.34 -3.89 10.19
N SER A 154 7.26 -4.86 10.06
CA SER A 154 8.38 -4.73 9.14
C SER A 154 7.93 -5.00 7.70
N TYR A 155 8.48 -4.26 6.75
CA TYR A 155 8.31 -4.60 5.34
C TYR A 155 8.96 -5.94 5.03
N ASP A 156 8.36 -6.70 4.11
CA ASP A 156 9.02 -7.84 3.48
C ASP A 156 10.33 -7.37 2.83
N VAL A 157 11.41 -8.11 3.02
CA VAL A 157 12.75 -7.79 2.50
C VAL A 157 12.74 -7.60 0.99
N ALA A 158 11.91 -8.33 0.26
CA ALA A 158 11.76 -8.20 -1.20
C ALA A 158 11.07 -6.89 -1.61
N LEU A 159 10.21 -6.34 -0.74
CA LEU A 159 9.40 -5.15 -1.00
C LEU A 159 9.89 -3.89 -0.27
N VAL A 160 10.96 -3.99 0.53
CA VAL A 160 11.48 -2.89 1.35
C VAL A 160 11.74 -1.61 0.54
N ASN A 161 12.28 -1.73 -0.68
CA ASN A 161 12.54 -0.57 -1.53
C ASN A 161 11.25 0.07 -2.04
N PHE A 162 10.25 -0.74 -2.38
CA PHE A 162 8.94 -0.29 -2.86
C PHE A 162 8.18 0.45 -1.76
N TYR A 163 8.09 -0.15 -0.56
CA TYR A 163 7.41 0.48 0.57
C TYR A 163 8.17 1.70 1.10
N THR A 164 9.50 1.66 1.16
CA THR A 164 10.29 2.85 1.53
C THR A 164 10.08 3.98 0.53
N PHE A 165 9.99 3.67 -0.77
CA PHE A 165 9.69 4.67 -1.79
C PHE A 165 8.32 5.30 -1.58
N LEU A 166 7.27 4.51 -1.31
CA LEU A 166 5.92 5.05 -1.03
C LEU A 166 5.91 5.88 0.25
N GLN A 167 6.49 5.37 1.33
CA GLN A 167 6.56 6.05 2.62
C GLN A 167 7.13 7.46 2.49
N THR A 168 8.26 7.58 1.80
CA THR A 168 9.03 8.82 1.72
C THR A 168 8.58 9.72 0.57
N THR A 169 8.17 9.16 -0.57
CA THR A 169 7.80 9.94 -1.78
C THR A 169 6.33 10.30 -1.79
N VAL A 170 5.45 9.34 -1.49
CA VAL A 170 4.00 9.52 -1.57
C VAL A 170 3.45 10.04 -0.26
N TYR A 171 3.79 9.42 0.86
CA TYR A 171 3.28 9.84 2.18
C TYR A 171 4.15 10.89 2.88
N ASN A 172 5.36 11.16 2.38
CA ASN A 172 6.30 12.13 3.00
C ASN A 172 6.67 11.82 4.47
N ILE A 173 6.62 10.55 4.84
CA ILE A 173 6.96 10.08 6.18
C ILE A 173 8.48 9.83 6.26
N ASP A 174 9.12 10.38 7.30
CA ASP A 174 10.54 10.17 7.63
C ASP A 174 11.53 10.43 6.48
N VAL A 175 11.21 11.42 5.63
CA VAL A 175 12.09 11.88 4.56
C VAL A 175 13.44 12.31 5.13
N GLY A 176 14.52 11.78 4.57
CA GLY A 176 15.89 12.04 5.02
C GLY A 176 16.32 11.24 6.26
N LYS A 177 15.40 10.57 6.97
CA LYS A 177 15.73 9.67 8.08
C LYS A 177 15.80 8.20 7.63
N MET A 178 14.90 7.80 6.73
CA MET A 178 14.90 6.45 6.17
C MET A 178 16.10 6.22 5.25
N LYS A 179 16.74 5.05 5.38
CA LYS A 179 17.81 4.63 4.47
C LYS A 179 17.22 4.21 3.13
N GLU A 180 17.37 5.08 2.14
CA GLU A 180 16.90 4.83 0.78
C GLU A 180 18.05 4.39 -0.13
N SER A 181 17.77 3.46 -1.03
CA SER A 181 18.73 3.12 -2.08
C SER A 181 18.90 4.28 -3.07
N PRO A 182 20.06 4.41 -3.74
CA PRO A 182 20.26 5.44 -4.76
C PRO A 182 19.19 5.41 -5.87
N ARG A 183 18.72 4.21 -6.23
CA ARG A 183 17.64 4.03 -7.22
C ARG A 183 16.30 4.61 -6.77
N VAL A 184 15.96 4.47 -5.49
CA VAL A 184 14.73 5.05 -4.91
C VAL A 184 14.78 6.58 -4.95
N LYS A 185 15.94 7.16 -4.62
CA LYS A 185 16.15 8.62 -4.67
C LYS A 185 16.07 9.16 -6.09
N ASP A 186 16.69 8.47 -7.04
CA ASP A 186 16.65 8.82 -8.46
C ASP A 186 15.23 8.74 -9.02
N LEU A 187 14.49 7.66 -8.73
CA LEU A 187 13.10 7.52 -9.15
C LEU A 187 12.20 8.62 -8.57
N ARG A 188 12.37 8.96 -7.28
CA ARG A 188 11.68 10.09 -6.66
C ARG A 188 11.95 11.39 -7.40
N ALA A 189 13.22 11.69 -7.67
CA ALA A 189 13.59 12.92 -8.37
C ALA A 189 12.95 12.97 -9.77
N ARG A 190 12.88 11.84 -10.49
CA ARG A 190 12.25 11.77 -11.80
C ARG A 190 10.74 11.93 -11.74
N LEU A 191 10.07 11.37 -10.75
CA LEU A 191 8.60 11.44 -10.63
C LEU A 191 8.10 12.78 -10.07
N LEU A 192 8.86 13.43 -9.19
CA LEU A 192 8.46 14.70 -8.58
C LEU A 192 8.88 15.93 -9.37
N ASN A 193 9.89 15.84 -10.25
CA ASN A 193 10.39 16.97 -11.04
C ASN A 193 9.88 16.97 -12.50
N GLN A 194 8.84 16.21 -12.85
CA GLN A 194 8.26 16.31 -14.19
C GLN A 194 7.52 17.65 -14.31
N PRO A 195 7.89 18.52 -15.28
CA PRO A 195 7.12 19.73 -15.54
C PRO A 195 5.71 19.32 -15.98
N VAL A 196 4.69 19.88 -15.34
CA VAL A 196 3.30 19.74 -15.79
C VAL A 196 3.27 20.17 -17.25
N ALA A 197 3.00 19.23 -18.16
CA ALA A 197 2.77 19.55 -19.55
C ALA A 197 1.55 20.47 -19.60
N LEU A 198 1.77 21.77 -19.77
CA LEU A 198 0.73 22.69 -20.15
C LEU A 198 0.28 22.26 -21.54
N SER A 199 -0.82 21.53 -21.61
CA SER A 199 -1.46 21.19 -22.88
C SER A 199 -1.78 22.49 -23.64
N PRO A 200 -1.49 22.57 -24.95
CA PRO A 200 -1.76 23.73 -25.79
C PRO A 200 -3.26 23.96 -26.03
#